data_AF-A0A4S8KNK7-F1
#
_entry.id   AF-A0A4S8KNK7-F1
#
_cell.length_a   1.000
_cell.length_b   1.000
_cell.length_c   1.000
_cell.angle_alpha   90.00
_cell.angle_beta   90.00
_cell.angle_gamma   90.00
#
_symmetry.space_group_name_H-M   'P 1'
#
loop_
_entity.id
_entity.type
_entity.pdbx_description
1 polymer ?
#
loop_
_entity_poly.entity_id
_entity_poly.type
_entity_poly.pdbx_seq_one_letter_code
_entity_poly.pdbx_strand_id
1 'polypeptide(L)'
;MSFDGNIAWTRCKSVVARSLDECSVDSWVFYESLINQKIVFGRINEILTNDSGKASIVLMEQFEVSSRKDVFFDLPYVFCRQDEVTFVIVPSSRNAQTAVSGNFTKSERNRAKWNLSLSTDPMTAPSLFFTNRKSQHDKQADNLQTVLGQKNKETQKKKEDTKRKKEGSKTQQESVSGTVLGDADPTQRPKKRAKLAESSIQGDESIPEPSRPRPKPRMRPKPMVPSVE
;
A
#
# COMPACT_ATOMS: atom_id res chain seq x y z
N MET A 1 9.04 25.88 -29.22
CA MET A 1 7.79 25.21 -29.65
C MET A 1 6.80 26.31 -29.96
N SER A 2 6.43 26.52 -31.22
CA SER A 2 5.34 27.44 -31.58
C SER A 2 4.02 26.76 -31.27
N PHE A 3 3.13 27.46 -30.56
CA PHE A 3 1.77 27.01 -30.33
C PHE A 3 0.91 27.62 -31.43
N ASP A 4 0.57 26.83 -32.45
CA ASP A 4 -0.40 27.26 -33.45
C ASP A 4 -1.78 27.29 -32.78
N GLY A 5 -2.41 28.47 -32.70
CA GLY A 5 -3.71 28.66 -32.02
C GLY A 5 -4.88 27.89 -32.63
N ASN A 6 -4.67 27.22 -33.77
CA ASN A 6 -5.67 26.42 -34.48
C ASN A 6 -5.58 24.92 -34.17
N ILE A 7 -4.75 24.50 -33.21
CA ILE A 7 -4.65 23.10 -32.82
C ILE A 7 -5.83 22.74 -31.93
N ALA A 8 -6.69 21.85 -32.43
CA ALA A 8 -7.70 21.20 -31.63
C ALA A 8 -7.06 20.10 -30.74
N TRP A 9 -7.51 20.06 -29.48
CA TRP A 9 -7.07 19.11 -28.47
C TRP A 9 -8.22 18.19 -28.11
N THR A 10 -7.98 16.89 -28.19
CA THR A 10 -8.93 15.84 -27.85
C THR A 10 -8.50 15.14 -26.56
N ARG A 11 -9.46 14.86 -25.67
CA ARG A 11 -9.22 14.12 -24.41
C ARG A 11 -8.84 12.67 -24.68
N CYS A 12 -7.80 12.19 -24.01
CA CYS A 12 -7.40 10.78 -24.02
C CYS A 12 -7.79 10.07 -22.73
N LYS A 13 -7.87 8.74 -22.80
CA LYS A 13 -8.19 7.88 -21.64
C LYS A 13 -6.96 7.52 -20.82
N SER A 14 -5.84 7.28 -21.50
CA SER A 14 -4.61 6.81 -20.88
C SER A 14 -3.36 7.29 -21.63
N VAL A 15 -2.23 7.28 -20.92
CA VAL A 15 -0.88 7.44 -21.45
C VAL A 15 -0.02 6.26 -21.04
N VAL A 16 1.02 5.95 -21.80
CA VAL A 16 1.99 4.92 -21.42
C VAL A 16 3.19 5.61 -20.79
N ALA A 17 3.51 5.24 -19.54
CA ALA A 17 4.65 5.76 -18.81
C ALA A 17 5.98 5.22 -19.36
N ARG A 18 7.11 5.80 -18.91
CA ARG A 18 8.46 5.29 -19.24
C ARG A 18 8.67 3.85 -18.74
N SER A 19 7.97 3.45 -17.68
CA SER A 19 7.95 2.07 -17.17
C SER A 19 7.17 1.10 -18.07
N LEU A 20 6.54 1.58 -19.14
CA LEU A 20 5.62 0.86 -20.03
C LEU A 20 4.27 0.51 -19.40
N ASP A 21 3.98 1.05 -18.21
CA ASP A 21 2.67 0.91 -17.59
C ASP A 21 1.67 1.88 -18.23
N GLU A 22 0.44 1.42 -18.42
CA GLU A 22 -0.66 2.26 -18.85
C GLU A 22 -1.20 3.04 -17.64
N CYS A 23 -1.16 4.37 -17.71
CA CYS A 23 -1.65 5.28 -16.68
C CYS A 23 -2.90 6.00 -17.19
N SER A 24 -4.02 5.80 -16.50
CA SER A 24 -5.26 6.53 -16.76
C SER A 24 -5.30 7.88 -16.04
N VAL A 25 -6.32 8.69 -16.34
CA VAL A 25 -6.74 9.77 -15.44
C VAL A 25 -6.91 9.23 -14.00
N ASP A 26 -6.59 10.06 -13.01
CA ASP A 26 -6.50 9.76 -11.58
C ASP A 26 -5.36 8.82 -11.15
N SER A 27 -4.52 8.35 -12.06
CA SER A 27 -3.34 7.56 -11.69
C SER A 27 -2.28 8.41 -10.99
N TRP A 28 -1.65 7.85 -9.97
CA TRP A 28 -0.46 8.43 -9.34
C TRP A 28 0.78 8.14 -10.18
N VAL A 29 1.53 9.19 -10.49
CA VAL A 29 2.71 9.10 -11.35
C VAL A 29 3.87 9.92 -10.79
N PHE A 30 5.08 9.50 -11.18
CA PHE A 30 6.30 10.25 -10.95
C PHE A 30 6.75 10.86 -12.28
N TYR A 31 7.06 12.15 -12.26
CA TYR A 31 7.56 12.88 -13.42
C TYR A 31 8.90 13.52 -13.12
N GLU A 32 9.84 13.41 -14.05
CA GLU A 32 11.13 14.05 -13.96
C GLU A 32 11.08 15.43 -14.62
N SER A 33 11.21 16.50 -13.83
CA SER A 33 11.20 17.87 -14.33
C SER A 33 12.37 18.12 -15.28
N LEU A 34 12.10 18.54 -16.51
CA LEU A 34 13.15 18.85 -17.49
C LEU A 34 14.00 20.08 -17.11
N ILE A 35 13.48 20.97 -16.27
CA ILE A 35 14.16 22.21 -15.87
C ILE A 35 15.14 21.93 -14.72
N ASN A 36 14.67 21.18 -13.71
CA ASN A 36 15.40 21.01 -12.45
C ASN A 36 15.96 19.59 -12.26
N GLN A 37 15.65 18.64 -13.17
CA GLN A 37 15.92 17.20 -13.04
C GLN A 37 15.41 16.61 -11.71
N LYS A 38 14.41 17.26 -11.12
CA LYS A 38 13.81 16.82 -9.86
C LYS A 38 12.60 15.95 -10.16
N ILE A 39 12.49 14.84 -9.44
CA ILE A 39 11.29 14.00 -9.47
C ILE A 39 10.17 14.73 -8.74
N VAL A 40 9.07 14.93 -9.46
CA VAL A 40 7.81 15.48 -8.98
C VAL A 40 6.82 14.32 -8.84
N PHE A 41 6.14 14.27 -7.71
CA PHE A 41 5.06 13.32 -7.46
C PHE A 41 3.73 13.99 -7.74
N GLY A 42 2.83 13.29 -8.41
CA GLY A 42 1.55 13.86 -8.78
C GLY A 42 0.49 12.85 -9.18
N ARG A 43 -0.72 13.36 -9.41
CA ARG A 43 -1.85 12.60 -9.92
C ARG A 43 -2.28 13.16 -11.28
N ILE A 44 -2.55 12.29 -12.24
CA ILE A 44 -3.01 12.72 -13.57
C ILE A 44 -4.43 13.27 -13.43
N ASN A 45 -4.64 14.54 -13.78
CA ASN A 45 -5.95 15.17 -13.82
C ASN A 45 -6.59 15.06 -15.21
N GLU A 46 -5.81 15.31 -16.27
CA GLU A 46 -6.31 15.29 -17.63
C GLU A 46 -5.21 14.92 -18.62
N ILE A 47 -5.59 14.23 -19.69
CA ILE A 47 -4.67 13.86 -20.78
C ILE A 47 -5.28 14.42 -22.05
N LEU A 48 -4.50 15.24 -22.77
CA LEU A 48 -4.91 15.82 -24.03
C LEU A 48 -3.94 15.40 -25.13
N THR A 49 -4.48 15.04 -26.28
CA THR A 49 -3.69 14.81 -27.50
C THR A 49 -4.16 15.76 -28.58
N ASN A 50 -3.23 16.21 -29.41
CA ASN A 50 -3.57 16.91 -30.65
C ASN A 50 -4.29 15.92 -31.59
N ASP A 51 -5.24 16.39 -32.39
CA ASP A 51 -5.95 15.56 -33.39
C ASP A 51 -5.03 14.77 -34.33
N SER A 52 -3.82 15.28 -34.58
CA SER A 52 -2.78 14.57 -35.34
C SER A 52 -2.18 13.35 -34.61
N GLY A 53 -2.44 13.20 -33.30
CA GLY A 53 -1.85 12.18 -32.42
C GLY A 53 -0.34 12.32 -32.19
N LYS A 54 0.30 13.36 -32.74
CA LYS A 54 1.76 13.55 -32.70
C LYS A 54 2.27 14.15 -31.39
N ALA A 55 1.42 14.90 -30.71
CA ALA A 55 1.75 15.60 -29.48
C ALA A 55 0.68 15.31 -28.44
N SER A 56 1.12 14.95 -27.24
CA SER A 56 0.25 14.74 -26.09
C SER A 56 0.79 15.56 -24.91
N ILE A 57 -0.12 16.12 -24.14
CA ILE A 57 0.16 16.84 -22.91
C ILE A 57 -0.61 16.18 -21.77
N VAL A 58 0.03 16.05 -20.62
CA VAL A 58 -0.58 15.50 -19.41
C VAL A 58 -0.65 16.62 -18.39
N LEU A 59 -1.85 16.93 -17.91
CA LEU A 59 -2.06 17.84 -16.80
C LEU A 59 -2.01 17.01 -15.52
N MET A 60 -1.00 17.26 -14.69
CA MET A 60 -0.77 16.55 -13.45
C MET A 60 -0.94 17.49 -12.26
N GLU A 61 -1.74 17.10 -11.28
CA GLU A 61 -1.82 17.75 -9.97
C GLU A 61 -0.57 17.37 -9.16
N GLN A 62 0.19 18.37 -8.72
CA GLN A 62 1.43 18.17 -7.98
C GLN A 62 1.19 18.06 -6.48
N PHE A 63 1.85 17.09 -5.86
CA PHE A 63 1.84 16.90 -4.42
C PHE A 63 3.25 16.92 -3.83
N GLU A 64 3.35 17.30 -2.57
CA GLU A 64 4.57 17.17 -1.79
C GLU A 64 4.50 15.97 -0.88
N VAL A 65 5.62 15.25 -0.80
CA VAL A 65 5.79 14.11 0.10
C VAL A 65 6.52 14.60 1.34
N SER A 66 5.90 14.44 2.50
CA SER A 66 6.50 14.78 3.79
C SER A 66 7.64 13.83 4.12
N SER A 67 8.66 14.35 4.81
CA SER A 67 9.63 13.49 5.51
C SER A 67 9.03 12.81 6.74
N ARG A 68 7.87 13.29 7.23
CA ARG A 68 7.14 12.68 8.33
C ARG A 68 6.29 11.53 7.81
N LYS A 69 6.33 10.42 8.52
CA LYS A 69 5.50 9.25 8.26
C LYS A 69 4.36 9.16 9.26
N ASP A 70 3.26 8.57 8.81
CA ASP A 70 2.18 8.16 9.68
C ASP A 70 2.65 7.04 10.61
N VAL A 71 2.40 7.19 11.91
CA VAL A 71 2.88 6.23 12.95
C VAL A 71 2.19 4.87 12.80
N PHE A 72 0.96 4.85 12.31
CA PHE A 72 0.18 3.63 12.17
C PHE A 72 0.49 2.89 10.87
N PHE A 73 0.66 3.63 9.77
CA PHE A 73 0.88 3.02 8.45
C PHE A 73 2.35 2.94 8.00
N ASP A 74 3.28 3.65 8.66
CA ASP A 74 4.68 3.83 8.24
C ASP A 74 4.82 4.36 6.79
N LEU A 75 3.83 5.13 6.33
CA LEU A 75 3.80 5.74 5.00
C LEU A 75 4.01 7.26 5.12
N PRO A 76 4.72 7.90 4.18
CA PRO A 76 4.89 9.34 4.19
C PRO A 76 3.57 10.04 3.88
N TYR A 77 3.32 11.19 4.53
CA TYR A 77 2.16 12.01 4.20
C TYR A 77 2.33 12.68 2.84
N VAL A 78 1.24 12.76 2.09
CA VAL A 78 1.15 13.47 0.82
C VAL A 78 0.20 14.64 1.02
N PHE A 79 0.62 15.85 0.64
CA PHE A 79 -0.20 17.05 0.82
C PHE A 79 0.00 18.07 -0.30
N CYS A 80 -1.01 18.92 -0.52
CA CYS A 80 -0.93 20.07 -1.41
C CYS A 80 -0.26 21.24 -0.70
N ARG A 81 0.44 22.10 -1.43
CA ARG A 81 1.02 23.31 -0.84
C ARG A 81 -0.10 24.27 -0.47
N GLN A 82 -0.26 24.57 0.82
CA GLN A 82 -1.16 25.63 1.32
C GLN A 82 -2.63 25.50 0.87
N ASP A 83 -3.11 24.27 0.67
CA ASP A 83 -4.44 23.99 0.09
C ASP A 83 -4.64 24.58 -1.33
N GLU A 84 -3.55 24.90 -2.04
CA GLU A 84 -3.57 25.34 -3.43
C GLU A 84 -3.37 24.15 -4.37
N VAL A 85 -4.23 24.05 -5.39
CA VAL A 85 -4.12 23.05 -6.45
C VAL A 85 -3.07 23.53 -7.45
N THR A 86 -1.89 22.92 -7.42
CA THR A 86 -0.81 23.23 -8.36
C THR A 86 -0.83 22.23 -9.52
N PHE A 87 -0.97 22.72 -10.74
CA PHE A 87 -0.90 21.89 -11.95
C PHE A 87 0.47 22.00 -12.62
N VAL A 88 0.97 20.85 -13.07
CA VAL A 88 2.16 20.74 -13.91
C VAL A 88 1.73 20.22 -15.28
N ILE A 89 2.08 20.97 -16.33
CA ILE A 89 1.85 20.56 -17.71
C ILE A 89 3.07 19.79 -18.17
N VAL A 90 2.90 18.49 -18.36
CA VAL A 90 3.98 17.59 -18.79
C VAL A 90 3.85 17.35 -20.29
N PRO A 91 4.79 17.87 -21.11
CA PRO A 91 4.82 17.52 -22.52
C PRO A 91 5.29 16.07 -22.66
N SER A 92 4.50 15.26 -23.35
CA SER A 92 4.90 13.91 -23.69
C SER A 92 5.64 13.92 -25.03
N SER A 93 6.96 14.10 -25.00
CA SER A 93 7.76 14.12 -26.23
C SER A 93 8.01 12.70 -26.76
N ARG A 94 7.60 12.49 -28.03
CA ARG A 94 7.96 11.41 -28.97
C ARG A 94 8.04 10.01 -28.37
N ASN A 95 6.97 9.23 -28.61
CA ASN A 95 6.81 7.78 -28.41
C ASN A 95 5.90 7.34 -27.26
N ALA A 96 5.27 8.26 -26.51
CA ALA A 96 4.11 7.87 -25.74
C ALA A 96 3.03 7.46 -26.74
N GLN A 97 2.84 6.15 -26.89
CA GLN A 97 1.73 5.62 -27.61
C GLN A 97 0.50 5.90 -26.75
N THR A 98 -0.09 7.07 -26.93
CA THR A 98 -1.43 7.34 -26.43
C THR A 98 -2.33 6.33 -27.13
N ALA A 99 -2.82 5.34 -26.39
CA ALA A 99 -3.87 4.45 -26.85
C ALA A 99 -5.15 5.30 -26.96
N VAL A 100 -5.27 6.04 -28.06
CA VAL A 100 -6.54 6.66 -28.42
C VAL A 100 -7.48 5.50 -28.65
N SER A 101 -8.44 5.29 -27.74
CA SER A 101 -9.46 4.27 -27.93
C SER A 101 -10.40 4.72 -29.05
N GLY A 102 -9.92 4.68 -30.29
CA GLY A 102 -10.81 4.54 -31.42
C GLY A 102 -11.61 3.26 -31.20
N ASN A 103 -12.88 3.27 -31.59
CA ASN A 103 -13.72 2.08 -31.62
C ASN A 103 -13.15 1.13 -32.69
N PHE A 104 -12.01 0.48 -32.40
CA PHE A 104 -11.35 -0.45 -33.29
C PHE A 104 -12.19 -1.71 -33.36
N THR A 105 -12.62 -2.06 -34.57
CA THR A 105 -13.36 -3.29 -34.85
C THR A 105 -12.48 -4.49 -34.49
N LYS A 106 -13.11 -5.59 -34.05
CA LYS A 106 -12.42 -6.77 -33.48
C LYS A 106 -11.35 -7.40 -34.40
N SER A 107 -11.28 -7.06 -35.68
CA SER A 107 -10.38 -7.66 -36.67
C SER A 107 -8.92 -7.16 -36.65
N GLU A 108 -8.61 -6.03 -36.01
CA GLU A 108 -7.26 -5.42 -36.10
C GLU A 108 -6.31 -5.74 -34.93
N ARG A 109 -6.75 -6.50 -33.91
CA ARG A 109 -5.92 -6.80 -32.72
C ARG A 109 -4.71 -7.72 -32.97
N ASN A 110 -4.63 -8.41 -34.12
CA ASN A 110 -3.61 -9.43 -34.34
C ASN A 110 -2.36 -8.97 -35.13
N ARG A 111 -2.23 -7.68 -35.48
CA ARG A 111 -1.11 -7.19 -36.31
C ARG A 111 -0.13 -6.21 -35.66
N ALA A 112 -0.37 -5.74 -34.44
CA ALA A 112 0.62 -4.95 -33.70
C ALA A 112 1.66 -5.87 -33.05
N LYS A 113 2.48 -6.54 -33.87
CA LYS A 113 3.69 -7.23 -33.43
C LYS A 113 4.76 -6.15 -33.22
N TRP A 114 4.91 -5.77 -31.96
CA TRP A 114 5.75 -4.69 -31.45
C TRP A 114 7.22 -4.83 -31.87
N ASN A 115 7.62 -4.20 -32.98
CA ASN A 115 9.01 -3.85 -33.24
C ASN A 115 9.32 -2.52 -32.51
N LEU A 116 9.49 -2.59 -31.19
CA LEU A 116 10.06 -1.48 -30.42
C LEU A 116 11.59 -1.61 -30.44
N SER A 117 12.23 -0.81 -31.29
CA SER A 117 13.63 -0.45 -31.10
C SER A 117 13.71 0.51 -29.90
N LEU A 118 13.94 -0.04 -28.71
CA LEU A 118 14.17 0.72 -27.49
C LEU A 118 15.51 1.46 -27.63
N SER A 119 15.45 2.78 -27.76
CA SER A 119 16.61 3.65 -27.57
C SER A 119 17.01 3.59 -26.09
N THR A 120 18.12 2.91 -25.81
CA THR A 120 18.72 2.80 -24.49
C THR A 120 19.49 4.09 -24.17
N ASP A 121 18.87 5.00 -23.44
CA ASP A 121 19.57 6.10 -22.80
C ASP A 121 20.30 5.54 -21.55
N PRO A 122 21.63 5.68 -21.41
CA PRO A 122 22.42 4.94 -20.41
C PRO A 122 22.19 5.37 -18.95
N MET A 123 21.45 6.45 -18.70
CA MET A 123 21.31 7.06 -17.37
C MET A 123 20.14 6.49 -16.53
N THR A 124 19.25 5.69 -17.11
CA THR A 124 18.09 5.11 -16.39
C THR A 124 17.85 3.63 -16.73
N ALA A 125 18.92 2.86 -16.95
CA ALA A 125 18.76 1.40 -16.93
C ALA A 125 18.28 1.00 -15.53
N PRO A 126 17.17 0.26 -15.37
CA PRO A 126 16.77 -0.25 -14.06
C PRO A 126 17.98 -0.97 -13.47
N SER A 127 18.45 -0.47 -12.33
CA SER A 127 19.49 -1.14 -11.56
C SER A 127 19.02 -2.56 -11.35
N LEU A 128 19.70 -3.51 -12.00
CA LEU A 128 19.52 -4.93 -11.73
C LEU A 128 20.09 -5.18 -10.33
N PHE A 129 19.33 -4.79 -9.30
CA PHE A 129 19.69 -4.97 -7.88
C PHE A 129 20.08 -6.43 -7.58
N PHE A 130 19.59 -7.37 -8.40
CA PHE A 130 20.03 -8.74 -8.39
C PHE A 130 20.38 -9.17 -9.82
N THR A 131 21.64 -9.49 -10.05
CA THR A 131 22.14 -10.14 -11.29
C THR A 131 21.41 -11.44 -11.60
N ASN A 132 20.81 -12.10 -10.60
CA ASN A 132 19.98 -13.28 -10.77
C ASN A 132 18.77 -13.26 -9.82
N ARG A 133 17.68 -12.60 -10.25
CA ARG A 133 16.42 -12.49 -9.50
C ARG A 133 15.83 -13.86 -9.11
N LYS A 134 15.96 -14.86 -9.99
CA LYS A 134 15.41 -16.20 -9.76
C LYS A 134 16.12 -16.90 -8.60
N SER A 135 17.45 -16.89 -8.60
CA SER A 135 18.23 -17.49 -7.50
C SER A 135 17.95 -16.85 -6.15
N GLN A 136 17.75 -15.54 -6.09
CA GLN A 136 17.40 -14.86 -4.83
C GLN A 136 16.00 -15.25 -4.34
N HIS A 137 15.03 -15.32 -5.25
CA HIS A 137 13.69 -15.78 -4.92
C HIS A 137 13.68 -17.23 -4.40
N ASP A 138 14.44 -18.12 -5.04
CA ASP A 138 14.56 -19.52 -4.61
C ASP A 138 15.20 -19.63 -3.22
N LYS A 139 16.27 -18.87 -2.94
CA LYS A 139 16.88 -18.79 -1.61
C LYS A 139 15.91 -18.31 -0.53
N GLN A 140 15.09 -17.31 -0.85
CA GLN A 140 14.07 -16.80 0.07
C GLN A 140 12.99 -17.86 0.33
N ALA A 141 12.56 -18.59 -0.70
CA ALA A 141 11.61 -19.68 -0.56
C ALA A 141 12.15 -20.82 0.32
N ASP A 142 13.41 -21.22 0.13
CA ASP A 142 14.07 -22.26 0.93
C ASP A 142 14.18 -21.84 2.41
N ASN A 143 14.54 -20.58 2.67
CA ASN A 143 14.58 -20.03 4.03
C ASN A 143 13.19 -20.04 4.68
N LEU A 144 12.13 -19.73 3.96
CA LEU A 144 10.76 -19.79 4.50
C LEU A 144 10.34 -21.22 4.81
N GLN A 145 10.65 -22.19 3.94
CA GLN A 145 10.33 -23.59 4.17
C GLN A 145 11.06 -24.16 5.39
N THR A 146 12.33 -23.82 5.58
CA THR A 146 13.11 -24.29 6.74
C THR A 146 12.56 -23.74 8.06
N VAL A 147 12.24 -22.45 8.12
CA VAL A 147 11.65 -21.80 9.32
C VAL A 147 10.28 -22.39 9.65
N LEU A 148 9.41 -22.56 8.64
CA LEU A 148 8.09 -23.18 8.85
C LEU A 148 8.21 -24.63 9.32
N GLY A 149 9.16 -25.39 8.77
CA GLY A 149 9.45 -26.76 9.19
C GLY A 149 9.88 -26.86 10.65
N GLN A 150 10.76 -25.97 11.12
CA GLN A 150 11.19 -25.91 12.52
C GLN A 150 10.03 -25.56 13.47
N LYS A 151 9.22 -24.56 13.13
CA LYS A 151 8.06 -24.14 13.92
C LYS A 151 7.02 -25.25 14.06
N ASN A 152 6.80 -26.03 13.00
CA ASN A 152 5.89 -27.17 13.02
C ASN A 152 6.38 -28.29 13.94
N LYS A 153 7.69 -28.62 13.89
CA LYS A 153 8.30 -29.61 14.79
C LYS A 153 8.20 -29.18 16.26
N GLU A 154 8.46 -27.91 16.55
CA GLU A 154 8.33 -27.37 17.92
C GLU A 154 6.88 -27.43 18.42
N THR A 155 5.92 -27.11 17.55
CA THR A 155 4.49 -27.19 17.87
C THR A 155 4.04 -28.63 18.14
N GLN A 156 4.54 -29.60 17.37
CA GLN A 156 4.27 -31.02 17.60
C GLN A 156 4.86 -31.50 18.93
N LYS A 157 6.12 -31.15 19.23
CA LYS A 157 6.76 -31.48 20.51
C LYS A 157 5.97 -30.93 21.71
N LYS A 158 5.55 -29.66 21.65
CA LYS A 158 4.70 -29.03 22.67
C LYS A 158 3.36 -29.76 22.86
N LYS A 159 2.75 -30.24 21.76
CA LYS A 159 1.50 -31.04 21.82
C LYS A 159 1.71 -32.40 22.49
N GLU A 160 2.79 -33.11 22.16
CA GLU A 160 3.13 -34.39 22.78
C GLU A 160 3.45 -34.26 24.27
N ASP A 161 4.22 -33.24 24.66
CA ASP A 161 4.54 -32.97 26.07
C ASP A 161 3.28 -32.65 26.88
N THR A 162 2.34 -31.91 26.29
CA THR A 162 1.05 -31.61 26.93
C THR A 162 0.19 -32.87 27.09
N LYS A 163 0.21 -33.76 26.08
CA LYS A 163 -0.51 -35.04 26.14
C LYS A 163 0.05 -35.95 27.25
N ARG A 164 1.37 -36.11 27.33
CA ARG A 164 2.05 -36.90 28.38
C ARG A 164 1.76 -36.37 29.79
N LYS A 165 1.79 -35.05 29.98
CA LYS A 165 1.43 -34.42 31.27
C LYS A 165 -0.01 -34.73 31.69
N LYS A 166 -0.95 -34.70 30.73
CA LYS A 166 -2.37 -34.98 30.99
C LYS A 166 -2.62 -36.45 31.36
N GLU A 167 -1.92 -37.38 30.71
CA GLU A 167 -2.00 -38.81 31.03
C GLU A 167 -1.43 -39.13 32.42
N GLY A 168 -0.28 -38.54 32.79
CA GLY A 168 0.32 -38.73 34.11
C GLY A 168 -0.54 -38.23 35.28
N SER A 169 -1.29 -37.14 35.09
CA SER A 169 -2.19 -36.61 36.13
C SER A 169 -3.45 -37.47 36.38
N LYS A 170 -3.84 -38.34 35.44
CA LYS A 170 -5.06 -39.15 35.57
C LYS A 170 -4.86 -40.36 36.49
N THR A 171 -3.65 -40.91 36.53
CA THR A 171 -3.32 -42.11 37.33
C THR A 171 -3.26 -41.85 38.84
N GLN A 172 -3.04 -40.61 39.29
CA GLN A 172 -3.02 -40.28 40.72
C GLN A 172 -4.41 -40.03 41.33
N GLN A 173 -5.47 -39.94 40.51
CA GLN A 173 -6.82 -39.64 40.99
C GLN A 173 -7.69 -40.89 41.20
N GLU A 174 -7.22 -42.08 40.80
CA GLU A 174 -7.97 -43.34 40.92
C GLU A 174 -7.71 -44.11 42.22
N SER A 175 -6.78 -43.68 43.08
CA SER A 175 -6.47 -44.35 44.36
C SER A 175 -7.11 -43.72 45.61
N VAL A 176 -7.96 -42.70 45.46
CA VAL A 176 -8.71 -42.08 46.59
C VAL A 176 -10.21 -42.05 46.29
N SER A 177 -10.83 -43.23 46.19
CA SER A 177 -12.30 -43.35 46.30
C SER A 177 -12.66 -44.55 47.19
N GLY A 178 -12.41 -44.38 48.49
CA GLY A 178 -13.09 -45.13 49.54
C GLY A 178 -14.42 -44.47 49.86
N THR A 179 -15.51 -45.15 49.46
CA THR A 179 -16.80 -45.28 50.14
C THR A 179 -17.40 -44.05 50.86
N VAL A 180 -18.35 -43.37 50.22
CA VAL A 180 -19.51 -42.77 50.91
C VAL A 180 -20.75 -42.90 50.00
N LEU A 181 -21.71 -43.72 50.44
CA LEU A 181 -23.08 -43.77 49.92
C LEU A 181 -23.83 -42.53 50.41
N GLY A 182 -24.40 -41.76 49.49
CA GLY A 182 -25.27 -40.63 49.82
C GLY A 182 -26.17 -40.32 48.63
N ASP A 183 -27.44 -40.68 48.77
CA ASP A 183 -28.53 -40.33 47.86
C ASP A 183 -28.66 -38.80 47.76
N ALA A 184 -28.51 -38.25 46.55
CA ALA A 184 -28.80 -36.84 46.27
C ALA A 184 -29.34 -36.66 44.84
N ASP A 185 -30.67 -36.57 44.81
CA ASP A 185 -31.54 -35.66 44.04
C ASP A 185 -31.01 -35.01 42.72
N PRO A 186 -31.63 -35.29 41.56
CA PRO A 186 -31.19 -34.76 40.27
C PRO A 186 -32.00 -33.53 39.86
N THR A 187 -31.63 -32.31 40.27
CA THR A 187 -32.21 -31.11 39.61
C THR A 187 -31.38 -29.82 39.69
N GLN A 188 -30.13 -29.78 39.20
CA GLN A 188 -29.51 -28.48 38.86
C GLN A 188 -28.79 -28.48 37.52
N ARG A 189 -29.36 -27.71 36.58
CA ARG A 189 -28.77 -27.33 35.29
C ARG A 189 -27.44 -26.59 35.50
N PRO A 190 -26.34 -26.99 34.84
CA PRO A 190 -25.10 -26.22 34.89
C PRO A 190 -25.24 -24.92 34.09
N LYS A 191 -25.10 -23.79 34.78
CA LYS A 191 -24.90 -22.48 34.15
C LYS A 191 -23.55 -22.49 33.43
N LYS A 192 -23.59 -22.27 32.11
CA LYS A 192 -22.41 -21.98 31.26
C LYS A 192 -21.60 -20.85 31.87
N ARG A 193 -20.51 -21.19 32.57
CA ARG A 193 -19.50 -20.22 33.01
C ARG A 193 -18.58 -19.96 31.82
N ALA A 194 -18.65 -18.75 31.27
CA ALA A 194 -17.75 -18.29 30.23
C ALA A 194 -16.31 -18.36 30.75
N LYS A 195 -15.49 -19.19 30.10
CA LYS A 195 -14.04 -19.27 30.33
C LYS A 195 -13.40 -18.13 29.53
N LEU A 196 -13.25 -16.97 30.18
CA LEU A 196 -12.24 -15.99 29.75
C LEU A 196 -10.90 -16.55 30.22
N ALA A 197 -10.13 -17.09 29.28
CA ALA A 197 -8.73 -17.42 29.49
C ALA A 197 -7.93 -16.14 29.21
N GLU A 198 -7.59 -15.41 30.28
CA GLU A 198 -6.51 -14.43 30.24
C GLU A 198 -5.19 -15.21 30.25
N SER A 199 -4.55 -15.29 29.08
CA SER A 199 -3.16 -15.70 28.98
C SER A 199 -2.28 -14.55 29.45
N SER A 200 -1.68 -14.73 30.62
CA SER A 200 -0.60 -13.92 31.15
C SER A 200 0.60 -13.97 30.19
N ILE A 201 0.73 -12.92 29.38
CA ILE A 201 1.94 -12.57 28.66
C ILE A 201 2.68 -11.61 29.59
N GLN A 202 3.81 -12.03 30.13
CA GLN A 202 4.78 -11.14 30.79
C GLN A 202 5.26 -10.14 29.74
N GLY A 203 4.62 -8.97 29.73
CA GLY A 203 5.00 -7.80 28.96
C GLY A 203 6.09 -7.05 29.72
N ASP A 204 7.16 -6.77 29.00
CA ASP A 204 8.23 -5.85 29.32
C ASP A 204 7.65 -4.47 29.72
N GLU A 205 7.99 -3.98 30.91
CA GLU A 205 7.55 -2.69 31.46
C GLU A 205 8.12 -1.54 30.62
N SER A 206 7.39 -1.14 29.59
CA SER A 206 7.54 0.18 28.99
C SER A 206 6.70 1.18 29.80
N ILE A 207 7.43 2.04 30.51
CA ILE A 207 6.89 3.15 31.31
C ILE A 207 5.93 3.98 30.45
N PRO A 208 4.67 4.21 30.86
CA PRO A 208 3.75 5.05 30.11
C PRO A 208 4.24 6.51 30.12
N GLU A 209 4.59 7.03 28.94
CA GLU A 209 4.98 8.42 28.75
C GLU A 209 3.81 9.33 29.18
N PRO A 210 4.02 10.35 30.04
CA PRO A 210 2.96 11.23 30.50
C PRO A 210 2.29 11.94 29.33
N SER A 211 0.96 11.81 29.27
CA SER A 211 0.11 12.41 28.25
C SER A 211 0.34 13.92 28.17
N ARG A 212 0.92 14.38 27.06
CA ARG A 212 1.15 15.81 26.82
C ARG A 212 -0.20 16.56 26.81
N PRO A 213 -0.29 17.71 27.48
CA PRO A 213 -1.53 18.48 27.53
C PRO A 213 -1.97 18.91 26.12
N ARG A 214 -3.24 18.66 25.79
CA ARG A 214 -3.81 19.07 24.50
C ARG A 214 -3.68 20.59 24.32
N PRO A 215 -3.22 21.07 23.16
CA PRO A 215 -3.16 22.51 22.89
C PRO A 215 -4.58 23.10 22.95
N LYS A 216 -4.73 24.18 23.72
CA LYS A 216 -6.00 24.89 23.85
C LYS A 216 -6.44 25.41 22.48
N PRO A 217 -7.73 25.30 22.12
CA PRO A 217 -8.24 25.82 20.85
C PRO A 217 -7.96 27.32 20.75
N ARG A 218 -7.21 27.70 19.72
CA ARG A 218 -6.88 29.10 19.42
C ARG A 218 -8.17 29.77 18.93
N MET A 219 -8.77 30.62 19.75
CA MET A 219 -9.95 31.39 19.36
C MET A 219 -9.63 32.23 18.13
N ARG A 220 -10.40 32.05 17.05
CA ARG A 220 -10.29 32.90 15.86
C ARG A 220 -10.75 34.33 16.24
N PRO A 221 -10.00 35.38 15.90
CA PRO A 221 -10.46 36.74 16.09
C PRO A 221 -11.73 36.97 15.26
N LYS A 222 -12.73 37.65 15.86
CA LYS A 222 -13.97 38.00 15.19
C LYS A 222 -13.67 38.97 14.03
N PRO A 223 -14.29 38.80 12.85
CA PRO A 223 -14.17 39.77 11.78
C PRO A 223 -14.73 41.11 12.23
N MET A 224 -13.93 42.18 12.08
CA MET A 224 -14.40 43.55 12.27
C MET A 224 -15.32 43.90 11.10
N VAL A 225 -16.57 44.24 11.40
CA VAL A 225 -17.51 44.77 10.41
C VAL A 225 -17.11 46.22 10.15
N PRO A 226 -16.83 46.63 8.90
CA PRO A 226 -16.58 48.03 8.59
C PRO A 226 -17.86 48.83 8.84
N SER A 227 -17.72 49.91 9.61
CA SER A 227 -18.78 50.90 9.77
C SER A 227 -18.90 51.66 8.45
N VAL A 228 -20.10 51.65 7.87
CA VAL A 228 -20.44 52.46 6.71
C VAL A 228 -20.84 53.85 7.26
N GLU A 229 -20.05 54.86 6.93
CA GLU A 229 -20.43 56.29 7.03
C GLU A 229 -21.18 56.73 5.79
#